data_AF-A0AAW1IM48-F1
#
_entry.id   AF-A0AAW1IM48-F1
#
_cell.length_a   1.000
_cell.length_b   1.000
_cell.length_c   1.000
_cell.angle_alpha   90.00
_cell.angle_beta   90.00
_cell.angle_gamma   90.00
#
_symmetry.space_group_name_H-M   'P 1'
#
loop_
_entity.id
_entity.type
_entity.pdbx_description
1 polymer ?
#
loop_
_entity_poly.entity_id
_entity_poly.type
_entity_poly.pdbx_seq_one_letter_code
_entity_poly.pdbx_strand_id
1 'polypeptide(L)'
;MVGHTSIVYAVDSHIFGLVASGGEDCLAKIWKDGICAQSIDHPGCVWDVKFLKNGDLVTACSDGVVRIWTTHQDRIAEPNERESFISQLSDYKINRSKLFKRTAERLLNDQKLWDNVTRQVEFYLGDKNLLNDRNDYLKTTISENGTVELKSICSFPKMRKLLGQNKTGNIEEEILTAVADCLRSSDFLKISNDGKKVGRKKPLATLEEIDRRTVAVSPLPYDVSCGNLETFFRQFGKVNSVTLPNTVSNKKVFCGTALVEFSTEEVVQKFLELTVEYAGVRLVFKSKKHFDIEREKEAEELFEKTERKRKTEEFSNEKQKQYSERVFRGS
;
A
#
# COMPACT_ATOMS: atom_id res chain seq x y z
N MET A 1 3.55 27.72 -17.11
CA MET A 1 4.95 27.26 -17.15
C MET A 1 5.05 25.99 -16.32
N VAL A 2 5.35 24.84 -16.91
CA VAL A 2 5.52 23.55 -16.23
C VAL A 2 6.89 23.02 -16.62
N GLY A 3 7.71 22.59 -15.65
CA GLY A 3 9.03 22.04 -15.97
C GLY A 3 9.99 21.85 -14.79
N HIS A 4 9.75 22.46 -13.63
CA HIS A 4 10.44 22.05 -12.40
C HIS A 4 9.90 20.70 -11.92
N THR A 5 10.78 19.84 -11.40
CA THR A 5 10.41 18.51 -10.89
C THR A 5 10.21 18.47 -9.38
N SER A 6 10.43 19.60 -8.71
CA SER A 6 10.18 19.80 -7.28
C SER A 6 9.64 21.21 -7.00
N ILE A 7 9.59 21.57 -5.71
CA ILE A 7 9.12 22.87 -5.22
C ILE A 7 9.91 24.01 -5.87
N VAL A 8 9.19 25.03 -6.32
CA VAL A 8 9.75 26.30 -6.81
C VAL A 8 9.79 27.27 -5.63
N TYR A 9 10.96 27.82 -5.34
CA TYR A 9 11.16 28.72 -4.21
C TYR A 9 11.04 30.19 -4.60
N ALA A 10 11.50 30.53 -5.81
CA ALA A 10 11.54 31.91 -6.27
C ALA A 10 11.23 32.01 -7.75
N VAL A 11 10.69 33.18 -8.11
CA VAL A 11 10.45 33.61 -9.48
C VAL A 11 10.76 35.10 -9.60
N ASP A 12 11.28 35.51 -10.74
CA ASP A 12 11.48 36.92 -11.07
C ASP A 12 11.28 37.15 -12.57
N SER A 13 10.92 38.38 -12.95
CA SER A 13 10.64 38.73 -14.34
C SER A 13 11.44 39.95 -14.79
N HIS A 14 11.93 39.90 -16.02
CA HIS A 14 12.67 41.00 -16.64
C HIS A 14 11.80 41.76 -17.65
N ILE A 15 12.11 43.05 -17.87
CA ILE A 15 11.38 43.93 -18.79
C ILE A 15 11.35 43.45 -20.25
N PHE A 16 12.25 42.54 -20.63
CA PHE A 16 12.30 41.94 -21.97
C PHE A 16 11.42 40.68 -22.12
N GLY A 17 10.50 40.44 -21.18
CA GLY A 17 9.57 39.30 -21.25
C GLY A 17 10.21 37.96 -20.87
N LEU A 18 11.37 37.98 -20.22
CA LEU A 18 11.98 36.79 -19.63
C LEU A 18 11.48 36.60 -18.20
N VAL A 19 11.31 35.35 -17.80
CA VAL A 19 11.05 34.97 -16.42
C VAL A 19 12.15 34.03 -15.98
N ALA A 20 12.62 34.14 -14.75
CA ALA A 20 13.53 33.21 -14.12
C ALA A 20 12.83 32.54 -12.93
N SER A 21 13.09 31.26 -12.68
CA SER A 21 12.63 30.57 -11.48
C SER A 21 13.71 29.66 -10.91
N GLY A 22 13.74 29.52 -9.58
CA GLY A 22 14.66 28.63 -8.86
C GLY A 22 13.91 27.58 -8.05
N GLY A 23 14.44 26.35 -7.98
CA GLY A 23 13.76 25.23 -7.32
C GLY A 23 14.65 24.29 -6.51
N GLU A 24 13.99 23.44 -5.72
CA GLU A 24 14.59 22.33 -4.95
C GLU A 24 15.17 21.24 -5.88
N ASP A 25 14.73 21.21 -7.14
CA ASP A 25 15.27 20.33 -8.17
C ASP A 25 16.69 20.70 -8.63
N CYS A 26 17.32 21.69 -7.97
CA CYS A 26 18.66 22.18 -8.23
C CYS A 26 18.81 22.87 -9.58
N LEU A 27 17.71 23.43 -10.10
CA LEU A 27 17.68 24.16 -11.36
C LEU A 27 17.30 25.62 -11.13
N ALA A 28 17.96 26.50 -11.85
CA ALA A 28 17.39 27.78 -12.25
C ALA A 28 16.89 27.65 -13.69
N LYS A 29 15.64 28.03 -13.96
CA LYS A 29 15.04 27.96 -15.29
C LYS A 29 14.74 29.34 -15.81
N ILE A 30 15.02 29.56 -17.09
CA ILE A 30 14.70 30.78 -17.82
C ILE A 30 13.56 30.46 -18.78
N TRP A 31 12.54 31.30 -18.76
CA TRP A 31 11.32 31.14 -19.52
C TRP A 31 11.11 32.32 -20.43
N LYS A 32 10.59 32.05 -21.61
CA LYS A 32 10.14 33.06 -22.58
C LYS A 32 8.85 32.57 -23.20
N ASP A 33 7.83 33.42 -23.22
CA ASP A 33 6.52 33.12 -23.81
C ASP A 33 5.89 31.81 -23.27
N GLY A 34 6.12 31.52 -21.98
CA GLY A 34 5.63 30.32 -21.29
C GLY A 34 6.44 29.03 -21.53
N ILE A 35 7.47 29.08 -22.39
CA ILE A 35 8.35 27.96 -22.74
C ILE A 35 9.66 28.07 -21.96
N CYS A 36 10.19 26.94 -21.49
CA CYS A 36 11.51 26.87 -20.83
C CYS A 36 12.61 27.07 -21.89
N ALA A 37 13.18 28.26 -21.96
CA ALA A 37 14.26 28.61 -22.87
C ALA A 37 15.61 28.02 -22.45
N GLN A 38 15.87 27.95 -21.14
CA GLN A 38 17.13 27.41 -20.61
C GLN A 38 16.93 26.80 -19.23
N SER A 39 17.69 25.75 -18.92
CA SER A 39 17.85 25.22 -17.57
C SER A 39 19.32 25.29 -17.16
N ILE A 40 19.58 25.79 -15.97
CA ILE A 40 20.91 26.03 -15.42
C ILE A 40 21.06 25.17 -14.16
N ASP A 41 21.93 24.17 -14.23
CA ASP A 41 22.26 23.28 -13.10
C ASP A 41 22.98 24.04 -11.99
N HIS A 42 22.63 23.74 -10.74
CA HIS A 42 23.31 24.23 -9.55
C HIS A 42 23.71 23.05 -8.64
N PRO A 43 24.81 23.16 -7.87
CA PRO A 43 25.26 22.12 -6.94
C PRO A 43 24.47 22.15 -5.62
N GLY A 44 23.14 22.34 -5.71
CA GLY A 44 22.27 22.58 -4.57
C GLY A 44 20.93 23.16 -4.98
N CYS A 45 20.03 23.31 -4.01
CA CYS A 45 18.73 23.95 -4.21
C CYS A 45 18.93 25.43 -4.54
N VAL A 46 18.15 25.96 -5.50
CA VAL A 46 18.16 27.38 -5.82
C VAL A 46 17.04 28.05 -5.04
N TRP A 47 17.38 28.81 -4.02
CA TRP A 47 16.41 29.41 -3.11
C TRP A 47 15.88 30.75 -3.61
N ASP A 48 16.70 31.53 -4.30
CA ASP A 48 16.27 32.81 -4.86
C ASP A 48 16.88 33.07 -6.23
N VAL A 49 16.15 33.83 -7.05
CA VAL A 49 16.57 34.30 -8.37
C VAL A 49 16.16 35.75 -8.57
N LYS A 50 17.06 36.58 -9.09
CA LYS A 50 16.80 38.00 -9.38
C LYS A 50 17.47 38.48 -10.64
N PHE A 51 16.74 39.15 -11.51
CA PHE A 51 17.34 39.89 -12.60
C PHE A 51 17.93 41.20 -12.11
N LEU A 52 19.13 41.50 -12.57
CA LEU A 52 19.78 42.78 -12.42
C LEU A 52 19.30 43.74 -13.52
N LYS A 53 19.44 45.05 -13.27
CA LYS A 53 19.07 46.10 -14.23
C LYS A 53 19.85 46.01 -15.55
N ASN A 54 21.03 45.40 -15.53
CA ASN A 54 21.85 45.18 -16.72
C ASN A 54 21.46 43.93 -17.52
N GLY A 55 20.40 43.21 -17.11
CA GLY A 55 19.90 42.00 -17.76
C GLY A 55 20.55 40.70 -17.31
N ASP A 56 21.59 40.76 -16.47
CA ASP A 56 22.21 39.56 -15.89
C ASP A 56 21.29 38.95 -14.80
N LEU A 57 21.45 37.66 -14.52
CA LEU A 57 20.66 36.94 -13.52
C LEU A 57 21.51 36.58 -12.30
N VAL A 58 21.00 36.84 -11.12
CA VAL A 58 21.55 36.38 -9.84
C VAL A 58 20.80 35.15 -9.36
N THR A 59 21.53 34.18 -8.82
CA THR A 59 21.00 32.96 -8.22
C THR A 59 21.61 32.75 -6.85
N ALA A 60 20.81 32.39 -5.84
CA ALA A 60 21.27 32.03 -4.51
C ALA A 60 21.09 30.52 -4.29
N CYS A 61 22.20 29.81 -4.07
CA CYS A 61 22.22 28.36 -4.01
C CYS A 61 22.55 27.86 -2.59
N SER A 62 22.00 26.70 -2.23
CA SER A 62 22.21 26.07 -0.92
C SER A 62 23.64 25.57 -0.68
N ASP A 63 24.50 25.62 -1.70
CA ASP A 63 25.93 25.38 -1.57
C ASP A 63 26.67 26.55 -0.90
N GLY A 64 25.96 27.63 -0.57
CA GLY A 64 26.50 28.82 0.08
C GLY A 64 27.06 29.85 -0.90
N VAL A 65 26.85 29.68 -2.21
CA VAL A 65 27.41 30.57 -3.24
C VAL A 65 26.30 31.26 -4.02
N VAL A 66 26.42 32.59 -4.13
CA VAL A 66 25.61 33.41 -5.03
C VAL A 66 26.33 33.53 -6.36
N ARG A 67 25.63 33.30 -7.47
CA ARG A 67 26.21 33.34 -8.83
C ARG A 67 25.48 34.34 -9.71
N ILE A 68 26.25 35.01 -10.56
CA ILE A 68 25.76 35.94 -11.59
C ILE A 68 25.94 35.27 -12.96
N TRP A 69 24.87 35.25 -13.74
CA TRP A 69 24.82 34.68 -15.08
C TRP A 69 24.62 35.79 -16.10
N THR A 70 25.47 35.82 -17.11
CA THR A 70 25.49 36.87 -18.13
C THR A 70 25.54 36.26 -19.53
N THR A 71 24.98 36.97 -20.50
CA THR A 71 25.11 36.68 -21.94
C THR A 71 26.23 37.50 -22.60
N HIS A 72 26.80 38.46 -21.86
CA HIS A 72 27.78 39.41 -22.35
C HIS A 72 29.19 38.87 -22.16
N GLN A 73 29.95 38.75 -23.26
CA GLN A 73 31.28 38.12 -23.25
C GLN A 73 32.30 38.83 -22.37
N ASP A 74 32.18 40.16 -22.23
CA ASP A 74 33.05 41.02 -21.41
C ASP A 74 32.85 40.84 -19.90
N ARG A 75 31.75 40.18 -19.48
CA ARG A 75 31.43 39.93 -18.06
C ARG A 75 31.49 38.46 -17.67
N ILE A 76 31.94 37.60 -18.59
CA ILE A 76 32.09 36.17 -18.30
C ILE A 76 33.21 36.00 -17.27
N ALA A 77 32.93 35.21 -16.24
CA ALA A 77 33.89 34.84 -15.21
C ALA A 77 35.18 34.23 -15.79
N GLU A 78 36.29 34.41 -15.07
CA GLU A 78 37.59 33.89 -15.49
C GLU A 78 37.54 32.35 -15.68
N PRO A 79 38.39 31.77 -16.57
CA PRO A 79 38.40 30.32 -16.83
C PRO A 79 38.44 29.47 -15.55
N ASN A 80 39.28 29.85 -14.58
CA ASN A 80 39.46 29.11 -13.34
C ASN A 80 38.17 29.05 -12.49
N GLU A 81 37.38 30.12 -12.46
CA GLU A 81 36.12 30.16 -11.71
C GLU A 81 35.06 29.27 -12.37
N ARG A 82 35.03 29.25 -13.71
CA ARG A 82 34.14 28.39 -14.50
C ARG A 82 34.49 26.91 -14.31
N GLU A 83 35.77 26.57 -14.34
CA GLU A 83 36.24 25.20 -14.08
C GLU A 83 35.93 24.75 -12.65
N SER A 84 36.16 25.63 -11.66
CA SER A 84 35.79 25.37 -10.26
C SER A 84 34.28 25.09 -10.12
N PHE A 85 33.44 25.88 -10.77
CA PHE A 85 31.99 25.66 -10.78
C PHE A 85 31.60 24.32 -11.43
N ILE A 86 32.19 23.98 -12.57
CA ILE A 86 31.94 22.70 -13.26
C ILE A 86 32.37 21.52 -12.38
N SER A 87 33.51 21.65 -11.67
CA SER A 87 33.97 20.63 -10.71
C SER A 87 33.01 20.49 -9.53
N GLN A 88 32.53 21.59 -8.94
CA GLN A 88 31.54 21.54 -7.86
C GLN A 88 30.24 20.87 -8.30
N LEU A 89 29.78 21.17 -9.52
CA LEU A 89 28.62 20.53 -10.11
C LEU A 89 28.82 19.02 -10.31
N SER A 90 29.98 18.61 -10.82
CA SER A 90 30.28 17.20 -11.05
C SER A 90 30.35 16.44 -9.73
N ASP A 91 31.05 16.99 -8.73
CA ASP A 91 31.17 16.43 -7.39
C ASP A 91 29.81 16.35 -6.69
N TYR A 92 28.97 17.38 -6.81
CA TYR A 92 27.61 17.35 -6.26
C TYR A 92 26.77 16.25 -6.90
N LYS A 93 26.79 16.11 -8.23
CA LYS A 93 26.07 15.06 -8.96
C LYS A 93 26.56 13.66 -8.53
N ILE A 94 27.88 13.48 -8.39
CA ILE A 94 28.48 12.22 -7.94
C ILE A 94 28.12 11.92 -6.48
N ASN A 95 28.22 12.89 -5.58
CA ASN A 95 27.95 12.71 -4.16
C ASN A 95 26.46 12.48 -3.89
N ARG A 96 25.57 13.16 -4.61
CA ARG A 96 24.13 12.89 -4.59
C ARG A 96 23.88 11.44 -5.03
N SER A 97 24.43 11.01 -6.15
CA SER A 97 24.34 9.61 -6.61
C SER A 97 24.92 8.61 -5.59
N LYS A 98 26.07 8.91 -4.95
CA LYS A 98 26.68 8.07 -3.90
C LYS A 98 25.85 8.02 -2.61
N LEU A 99 25.23 9.12 -2.20
CA LEU A 99 24.35 9.18 -1.03
C LEU A 99 23.11 8.30 -1.27
N PHE A 100 22.58 8.33 -2.49
CA PHE A 100 21.51 7.42 -2.91
C PHE A 100 22.00 5.97 -3.00
N LYS A 101 23.18 5.69 -3.55
CA LYS A 101 23.78 4.35 -3.50
C LYS A 101 23.95 3.85 -2.07
N ARG A 102 24.43 4.66 -1.14
CA ARG A 102 24.54 4.27 0.29
C ARG A 102 23.18 4.03 0.94
N THR A 103 22.17 4.79 0.56
CA THR A 103 20.79 4.59 1.05
C THR A 103 20.19 3.31 0.46
N ALA A 104 20.40 3.07 -0.83
CA ALA A 104 20.00 1.86 -1.54
C ALA A 104 20.76 0.62 -1.04
N GLU A 105 22.07 0.71 -0.78
CA GLU A 105 22.91 -0.34 -0.19
C GLU A 105 22.49 -0.65 1.25
N ARG A 106 22.14 0.39 2.04
CA ARG A 106 21.58 0.21 3.38
C ARG A 106 20.21 -0.47 3.35
N LEU A 107 19.39 -0.19 2.33
CA LEU A 107 18.11 -0.88 2.10
C LEU A 107 18.31 -2.28 1.52
N LEU A 108 19.30 -2.50 0.64
CA LEU A 108 19.64 -3.80 0.03
C LEU A 108 20.14 -4.80 1.08
N ASN A 109 20.88 -4.34 2.09
CA ASN A 109 21.40 -5.20 3.16
C ASN A 109 20.39 -5.48 4.28
N ASP A 110 19.20 -4.88 4.25
CA ASP A 110 18.13 -5.18 5.20
C ASP A 110 17.26 -6.33 4.66
N GLN A 111 17.72 -7.56 4.86
CA GLN A 111 16.97 -8.77 4.48
C GLN A 111 15.53 -8.74 5.04
N LYS A 112 15.32 -8.16 6.22
CA LYS A 112 14.01 -8.10 6.86
C LYS A 112 13.07 -7.13 6.14
N LEU A 113 13.60 -6.03 5.58
CA LEU A 113 12.83 -5.11 4.74
C LEU A 113 12.33 -5.83 3.47
N TRP A 114 13.21 -6.53 2.76
CA TRP A 114 12.87 -7.23 1.53
C TRP A 114 11.91 -8.41 1.75
N ASP A 115 12.06 -9.12 2.86
CA ASP A 115 11.09 -10.12 3.29
C ASP A 115 9.70 -9.49 3.52
N ASN A 116 9.64 -8.30 4.14
CA ASN A 116 8.37 -7.60 4.36
C ASN A 116 7.76 -7.07 3.06
N VAL A 117 8.59 -6.59 2.13
CA VAL A 117 8.17 -6.18 0.79
C VAL A 117 7.56 -7.36 0.04
N THR A 118 8.28 -8.50 0.00
CA THR A 118 7.79 -9.72 -0.65
C THR A 118 6.46 -10.18 -0.05
N ARG A 119 6.38 -10.29 1.28
CA ARG A 119 5.12 -10.65 1.97
C ARG A 119 3.98 -9.69 1.66
N GLN A 120 4.27 -8.38 1.55
CA GLN A 120 3.24 -7.38 1.28
C GLN A 120 2.72 -7.47 -0.16
N VAL A 121 3.58 -7.74 -1.14
CA VAL A 121 3.17 -7.97 -2.54
C VAL A 121 2.44 -9.29 -2.69
N GLU A 122 2.91 -10.36 -2.06
CA GLU A 122 2.21 -11.64 -1.99
C GLU A 122 0.81 -11.50 -1.37
N PHE A 123 0.69 -10.70 -0.31
CA PHE A 123 -0.60 -10.40 0.30
C PHE A 123 -1.56 -9.71 -0.69
N TYR A 124 -1.09 -8.70 -1.45
CA TYR A 124 -1.96 -8.01 -2.41
C TYR A 124 -2.47 -8.91 -3.52
N LEU A 125 -1.61 -9.78 -4.04
CA LEU A 125 -1.94 -10.73 -5.10
C LEU A 125 -2.47 -12.07 -4.58
N GLY A 126 -2.66 -12.19 -3.26
CA GLY A 126 -3.15 -13.39 -2.59
C GLY A 126 -4.64 -13.61 -2.82
N ASP A 127 -5.06 -14.88 -2.83
CA ASP A 127 -6.44 -15.29 -3.13
C ASP A 127 -7.47 -14.52 -2.30
N LYS A 128 -7.28 -14.49 -0.97
CA LYS A 128 -8.18 -13.81 -0.04
C LYS A 128 -8.30 -12.32 -0.26
N ASN A 129 -7.20 -11.65 -0.62
CA ASN A 129 -7.23 -10.21 -0.85
C ASN A 129 -7.92 -9.89 -2.17
N LEU A 130 -7.58 -10.61 -3.25
CA LEU A 130 -8.18 -10.40 -4.57
C LEU A 130 -9.68 -10.75 -4.62
N LEU A 131 -10.12 -11.77 -3.87
CA LEU A 131 -11.54 -12.15 -3.84
C LEU A 131 -12.40 -11.18 -3.01
N ASN A 132 -11.80 -10.48 -2.04
CA ASN A 132 -12.50 -9.53 -1.17
C ASN A 132 -12.20 -8.05 -1.51
N ASP A 133 -11.36 -7.78 -2.51
CA ASP A 133 -10.97 -6.42 -2.87
C ASP A 133 -12.18 -5.66 -3.43
N ARG A 134 -12.65 -4.67 -2.67
CA ARG A 134 -13.84 -3.88 -3.00
C ARG A 134 -13.71 -3.13 -4.33
N ASN A 135 -12.49 -2.82 -4.76
CA ASN A 135 -12.26 -2.05 -5.96
C ASN A 135 -12.06 -2.92 -7.20
N ASP A 136 -11.96 -4.25 -7.06
CA ASP A 136 -11.72 -5.26 -8.11
C ASP A 136 -10.54 -4.98 -9.07
N TYR A 137 -9.83 -3.86 -8.95
CA TYR A 137 -8.83 -3.38 -9.91
C TYR A 137 -7.74 -4.42 -10.16
N LEU A 138 -7.15 -4.96 -9.08
CA LEU A 138 -6.12 -5.97 -9.19
C LEU A 138 -6.69 -7.27 -9.75
N LYS A 139 -7.88 -7.67 -9.30
CA LYS A 139 -8.54 -8.90 -9.74
C LYS A 139 -8.84 -8.87 -11.25
N THR A 140 -9.43 -7.79 -11.75
CA THR A 140 -9.72 -7.58 -13.17
C THR A 140 -8.44 -7.53 -13.99
N THR A 141 -7.47 -6.72 -13.56
CA THR A 141 -6.20 -6.55 -14.30
C THR A 141 -5.43 -7.87 -14.41
N ILE A 142 -5.38 -8.67 -13.33
CA ILE A 142 -4.72 -9.98 -13.33
C ILE A 142 -5.50 -10.99 -14.17
N SER A 143 -6.83 -10.96 -14.14
CA SER A 143 -7.66 -11.88 -14.92
C SER A 143 -7.55 -11.63 -16.42
N GLU A 144 -7.46 -10.36 -16.84
CA GLU A 144 -7.34 -9.97 -18.25
C GLU A 144 -5.90 -10.10 -18.78
N ASN A 145 -4.91 -9.63 -18.02
CA ASN A 145 -3.53 -9.45 -18.51
C ASN A 145 -2.52 -10.42 -17.87
N GLY A 146 -2.92 -11.20 -16.86
CA GLY A 146 -2.04 -12.06 -16.07
C GLY A 146 -1.04 -11.33 -15.16
N THR A 147 -0.84 -10.02 -15.37
CA THR A 147 0.20 -9.21 -14.73
C THR A 147 -0.28 -7.77 -14.49
N VAL A 148 0.30 -7.10 -13.51
CA VAL A 148 0.01 -5.71 -13.08
C VAL A 148 1.30 -4.90 -13.08
N GLU A 149 1.23 -3.61 -13.38
CA GLU A 149 2.41 -2.73 -13.32
C GLU A 149 2.98 -2.63 -11.90
N LEU A 150 4.28 -2.90 -11.77
CA LEU A 150 4.99 -2.87 -10.48
C LEU A 150 4.99 -1.46 -9.89
N LYS A 151 5.05 -0.43 -10.75
CA LYS A 151 4.93 0.97 -10.36
C LYS A 151 3.61 1.25 -9.62
N SER A 152 2.50 0.69 -10.09
CA SER A 152 1.19 0.82 -9.46
C SER A 152 1.17 0.14 -8.08
N ILE A 153 1.70 -1.08 -7.96
CA ILE A 153 1.81 -1.78 -6.67
C ILE A 153 2.67 -0.99 -5.67
N CYS A 154 3.84 -0.50 -6.10
CA CYS A 154 4.74 0.26 -5.24
C CYS A 154 4.17 1.62 -4.83
N SER A 155 3.15 2.12 -5.55
CA SER A 155 2.46 3.37 -5.21
C SER A 155 1.49 3.24 -4.03
N PHE A 156 1.13 2.02 -3.62
CA PHE A 156 0.18 1.79 -2.55
C PHE A 156 0.70 2.29 -1.20
N PRO A 157 -0.17 2.78 -0.29
CA PRO A 157 0.27 3.43 0.95
C PRO A 157 1.19 2.57 1.83
N LYS A 158 0.89 1.28 1.99
CA LYS A 158 1.74 0.37 2.80
C LYS A 158 3.09 0.10 2.12
N MET A 159 3.11 -0.03 0.79
CA MET A 159 4.35 -0.22 0.03
C MET A 159 5.25 1.00 0.09
N ARG A 160 4.69 2.20 -0.11
CA ARG A 160 5.43 3.46 0.01
C ARG A 160 6.09 3.60 1.39
N LYS A 161 5.35 3.26 2.45
CA LYS A 161 5.88 3.26 3.82
C LYS A 161 7.05 2.26 3.98
N LEU A 162 6.93 1.05 3.44
CA LEU A 162 8.01 0.04 3.50
C LEU A 162 9.26 0.49 2.73
N LEU A 163 9.07 1.14 1.59
CA LEU A 163 10.17 1.62 0.72
C LEU A 163 10.77 2.95 1.21
N GLY A 164 10.29 3.52 2.32
CA GLY A 164 10.74 4.83 2.82
C GLY A 164 10.35 6.02 1.91
N GLN A 165 9.42 5.81 0.98
CA GLN A 165 8.99 6.78 -0.02
C GLN A 165 7.76 7.55 0.49
N ASN A 166 7.98 8.49 1.42
CA ASN A 166 6.90 9.25 2.08
C ASN A 166 6.28 10.37 1.22
N LYS A 167 6.85 10.71 0.05
CA LYS A 167 6.34 11.75 -0.85
C LYS A 167 5.45 11.15 -1.95
N THR A 168 4.44 11.89 -2.42
CA THR A 168 3.55 11.56 -3.56
C THR A 168 4.25 11.65 -4.93
N GLY A 169 5.58 11.51 -4.97
CA GLY A 169 6.38 11.58 -6.19
C GLY A 169 6.43 10.26 -6.96
N ASN A 170 6.99 10.35 -8.17
CA ASN A 170 7.40 9.18 -8.96
C ASN A 170 8.38 8.34 -8.14
N ILE A 171 8.20 7.02 -8.21
CA ILE A 171 9.14 6.06 -7.63
C ILE A 171 10.30 5.93 -8.61
N GLU A 172 11.53 6.08 -8.12
CA GLU A 172 12.76 5.98 -8.92
C GLU A 172 12.91 4.59 -9.54
N GLU A 173 13.50 4.52 -10.73
CA GLU A 173 13.58 3.27 -11.52
C GLU A 173 14.57 2.27 -10.89
N GLU A 174 15.58 2.75 -10.16
CA GLU A 174 16.49 1.90 -9.39
C GLU A 174 15.76 1.12 -8.27
N ILE A 175 14.83 1.77 -7.55
CA ILE A 175 14.05 1.11 -6.49
C ILE A 175 13.12 0.07 -7.09
N LEU A 176 12.47 0.39 -8.20
CA LEU A 176 11.61 -0.58 -8.91
C LEU A 176 12.41 -1.79 -9.37
N THR A 177 13.65 -1.59 -9.84
CA THR A 177 14.55 -2.67 -10.23
C THR A 177 14.93 -3.54 -9.03
N ALA A 178 15.30 -2.94 -7.90
CA ALA A 178 15.61 -3.67 -6.67
C ALA A 178 14.41 -4.47 -6.14
N VAL A 179 13.20 -3.88 -6.18
CA VAL A 179 11.96 -4.59 -5.83
C VAL A 179 11.75 -5.76 -6.80
N ALA A 180 11.87 -5.55 -8.11
CA ALA A 180 11.71 -6.61 -9.09
C ALA A 180 12.69 -7.77 -8.85
N ASP A 181 13.96 -7.47 -8.58
CA ASP A 181 14.99 -8.47 -8.27
C ASP A 181 14.65 -9.27 -7.01
N CYS A 182 14.21 -8.59 -5.95
CA CYS A 182 13.76 -9.23 -4.71
C CYS A 182 12.57 -10.18 -4.96
N LEU A 183 11.57 -9.73 -5.71
CA LEU A 183 10.36 -10.53 -5.95
C LEU A 183 10.61 -11.76 -6.83
N ARG A 184 11.72 -11.82 -7.59
CA ARG A 184 12.07 -13.00 -8.40
C ARG A 184 12.35 -14.23 -7.56
N SER A 185 12.76 -14.08 -6.30
CA SER A 185 12.99 -15.21 -5.39
C SER A 185 11.70 -15.77 -4.78
N SER A 186 10.55 -15.12 -4.98
CA SER A 186 9.26 -15.63 -4.48
C SER A 186 8.78 -16.82 -5.31
N ASP A 187 8.29 -17.86 -4.64
CA ASP A 187 7.63 -19.01 -5.28
C ASP A 187 6.19 -18.71 -5.73
N PHE A 188 5.63 -17.59 -5.28
CA PHE A 188 4.24 -17.20 -5.56
C PHE A 188 4.13 -16.19 -6.71
N LEU A 189 5.13 -15.33 -6.87
CA LEU A 189 5.09 -14.19 -7.79
C LEU A 189 5.84 -14.48 -9.10
N LYS A 190 5.31 -13.95 -10.21
CA LYS A 190 5.94 -13.97 -11.53
C LYS A 190 6.27 -12.54 -11.93
N ILE A 191 7.54 -12.25 -12.21
CA ILE A 191 7.99 -10.95 -12.71
C ILE A 191 8.20 -11.05 -14.22
N SER A 192 7.82 -10.00 -14.96
CA SER A 192 8.10 -9.90 -16.40
C SER A 192 9.61 -9.76 -16.67
N ASN A 193 10.06 -10.13 -17.87
CA ASN A 193 11.48 -10.08 -18.23
C ASN A 193 12.08 -8.66 -18.10
N ASP A 194 11.28 -7.63 -18.35
CA ASP A 194 11.67 -6.22 -18.20
C ASP A 194 11.65 -5.71 -16.75
N GLY A 195 11.20 -6.52 -15.77
CA GLY A 195 11.07 -6.13 -14.37
C GLY A 195 9.94 -5.13 -14.08
N LYS A 196 9.13 -4.75 -15.07
CA LYS A 196 8.14 -3.68 -14.93
C LYS A 196 6.76 -4.16 -14.49
N LYS A 197 6.48 -5.46 -14.60
CA LYS A 197 5.18 -6.05 -14.24
C LYS A 197 5.35 -7.24 -13.29
N VAL A 198 4.39 -7.36 -12.38
CA VAL A 198 4.27 -8.47 -11.43
C VAL A 198 2.93 -9.14 -11.60
N GLY A 199 2.94 -10.46 -11.63
CA GLY A 199 1.76 -11.30 -11.69
C GLY A 199 1.92 -12.50 -10.76
N ARG A 200 1.00 -13.45 -10.90
CA ARG A 200 1.02 -14.68 -10.11
C ARG A 200 1.65 -15.82 -10.90
N LYS A 201 2.45 -16.66 -10.24
CA LYS A 201 2.89 -17.96 -10.79
C LYS A 201 1.72 -18.95 -10.79
N LYS A 202 0.93 -18.95 -9.71
CA LYS A 202 -0.23 -19.83 -9.53
C LYS A 202 -1.52 -19.07 -9.88
N PRO A 203 -2.43 -19.68 -10.66
CA PRO A 203 -3.71 -19.04 -10.97
C PRO A 203 -4.50 -18.73 -9.69
N LEU A 204 -5.44 -17.77 -9.79
CA LEU A 204 -6.35 -17.45 -8.69
C LEU A 204 -7.17 -18.68 -8.34
N ALA A 205 -7.13 -19.10 -7.07
CA ALA A 205 -7.92 -20.23 -6.62
C ALA A 205 -9.41 -19.86 -6.60
N THR A 206 -10.27 -20.83 -6.90
CA THR A 206 -11.73 -20.67 -6.75
C THR A 206 -12.10 -20.65 -5.27
N LEU A 207 -13.28 -20.10 -4.93
CA LEU A 207 -13.80 -20.14 -3.56
C LEU A 207 -13.91 -21.58 -3.04
N GLU A 208 -14.32 -22.51 -3.89
CA GLU A 208 -14.44 -23.92 -3.56
C GLU A 208 -13.09 -24.57 -3.21
N GLU A 209 -12.02 -24.21 -3.94
CA GLU A 209 -10.66 -24.68 -3.64
C GLU A 209 -10.14 -24.12 -2.31
N ILE A 210 -10.50 -22.88 -1.97
CA ILE A 210 -10.13 -22.26 -0.69
C ILE A 210 -10.91 -22.92 0.44
N ASP A 211 -12.21 -23.19 0.24
CA ASP A 211 -13.06 -23.83 1.24
C ASP A 211 -12.61 -25.27 1.53
N ARG A 212 -12.17 -26.02 0.51
CA ARG A 212 -11.56 -27.37 0.72
C ARG A 212 -10.27 -27.32 1.53
N ARG A 213 -9.54 -26.21 1.45
CA ARG A 213 -8.31 -25.95 2.23
C ARG A 213 -8.59 -25.30 3.59
N THR A 214 -9.85 -25.04 3.93
CA THR A 214 -10.24 -24.34 5.16
C THR A 214 -11.02 -25.25 6.11
N VAL A 215 -10.58 -25.29 7.36
CA VAL A 215 -11.22 -26.06 8.44
C VAL A 215 -11.77 -25.11 9.48
N ALA A 216 -13.00 -25.36 9.92
CA ALA A 216 -13.60 -24.72 11.09
C ALA A 216 -13.21 -25.49 12.35
N VAL A 217 -12.67 -24.78 13.34
CA VAL A 217 -12.09 -25.35 14.55
C VAL A 217 -12.72 -24.73 15.79
N SER A 218 -13.28 -25.57 16.66
CA SER A 218 -13.98 -25.14 17.89
C SER A 218 -13.93 -26.24 18.95
N PRO A 219 -14.20 -25.96 20.24
CA PRO A 219 -14.36 -24.64 20.84
C PRO A 219 -13.00 -23.97 21.10
N LEU A 220 -12.97 -22.64 21.02
CA LEU A 220 -11.80 -21.82 21.35
C LEU A 220 -12.12 -20.80 22.44
N PRO A 221 -11.14 -20.44 23.30
CA PRO A 221 -11.28 -19.36 24.27
C PRO A 221 -11.66 -18.03 23.61
N TYR A 222 -12.45 -17.20 24.29
CA TYR A 222 -12.93 -15.93 23.75
C TYR A 222 -11.85 -14.84 23.64
N ASP A 223 -10.75 -15.00 24.38
CA ASP A 223 -9.58 -14.11 24.39
C ASP A 223 -8.50 -14.54 23.37
N VAL A 224 -8.78 -15.56 22.55
CA VAL A 224 -7.84 -16.07 21.57
C VAL A 224 -7.53 -15.04 20.47
N SER A 225 -6.26 -14.97 20.06
CA SER A 225 -5.81 -14.10 18.96
C SER A 225 -5.49 -14.90 17.70
N CYS A 226 -5.66 -14.28 16.52
CA CYS A 226 -5.28 -14.92 15.25
C CYS A 226 -3.80 -15.31 15.24
N GLY A 227 -2.91 -14.50 15.82
CA GLY A 227 -1.47 -14.78 15.85
C GLY A 227 -1.11 -16.00 16.69
N ASN A 228 -1.78 -16.20 17.83
CA ASN A 228 -1.56 -17.38 18.68
C ASN A 228 -2.02 -18.65 17.97
N LEU A 229 -3.19 -18.62 17.32
CA LEU A 229 -3.71 -19.74 16.55
C LEU A 229 -2.86 -20.03 15.32
N GLU A 230 -2.42 -19.01 14.60
CA GLU A 230 -1.52 -19.20 13.45
C GLU A 230 -0.23 -19.89 13.88
N THR A 231 0.37 -19.46 14.99
CA THR A 231 1.57 -20.09 15.55
C THR A 231 1.30 -21.54 15.96
N PHE A 232 0.17 -21.80 16.62
CA PHE A 232 -0.21 -23.15 17.03
C PHE A 232 -0.46 -24.08 15.84
N PHE A 233 -1.22 -23.65 14.83
CA PHE A 233 -1.57 -24.54 13.71
C PHE A 233 -0.43 -24.77 12.72
N ARG A 234 0.61 -23.93 12.74
CA ARG A 234 1.85 -24.14 11.95
C ARG A 234 2.53 -25.48 12.23
N GLN A 235 2.32 -26.08 13.41
CA GLN A 235 2.87 -27.39 13.73
C GLN A 235 2.27 -28.53 12.89
N PHE A 236 1.08 -28.34 12.33
CA PHE A 236 0.37 -29.35 11.52
C PHE A 236 0.56 -29.14 10.01
N GLY A 237 1.01 -27.95 9.60
CA GLY A 237 1.30 -27.63 8.21
C GLY A 237 1.39 -26.13 7.97
N LYS A 238 1.72 -25.74 6.73
CA LYS A 238 1.79 -24.32 6.35
C LYS A 238 0.38 -23.72 6.39
N VAL A 239 0.19 -22.76 7.29
CA VAL A 239 -1.06 -21.99 7.43
C VAL A 239 -0.99 -20.76 6.53
N ASN A 240 -2.01 -20.57 5.69
CA ASN A 240 -2.16 -19.40 4.84
C ASN A 240 -2.84 -18.25 5.59
N SER A 241 -3.86 -18.54 6.40
CA SER A 241 -4.56 -17.51 7.18
C SER A 241 -5.48 -18.12 8.24
N VAL A 242 -5.66 -17.38 9.34
CA VAL A 242 -6.64 -17.66 10.41
C VAL A 242 -7.65 -16.53 10.48
N THR A 243 -8.94 -16.86 10.52
CA THR A 243 -10.05 -15.91 10.67
C THR A 243 -10.88 -16.25 11.90
N LEU A 244 -11.24 -15.23 12.69
CA LEU A 244 -12.11 -15.33 13.86
C LEU A 244 -13.49 -14.72 13.53
N PRO A 245 -14.44 -15.51 13.00
CA PRO A 245 -15.79 -15.03 12.73
C PRO A 245 -16.54 -14.60 14.01
N ASN A 246 -17.36 -13.57 13.88
CA ASN A 246 -18.23 -13.11 14.95
C ASN A 246 -19.57 -13.86 14.94
N THR A 247 -20.22 -13.89 16.09
CA THR A 247 -21.53 -14.52 16.33
C THR A 247 -22.60 -13.92 15.43
N VAL A 248 -23.61 -14.71 15.03
CA VAL A 248 -24.68 -14.20 14.15
C VAL A 248 -25.44 -13.08 14.85
N SER A 249 -25.70 -13.26 16.15
CA SER A 249 -26.45 -12.31 16.98
C SER A 249 -25.69 -11.01 17.24
N ASN A 250 -24.35 -11.05 17.31
CA ASN A 250 -23.55 -9.89 17.62
C ASN A 250 -22.24 -9.87 16.82
N LYS A 251 -22.16 -8.94 15.86
CA LYS A 251 -21.00 -8.71 14.99
C LYS A 251 -19.72 -8.24 15.72
N LYS A 252 -19.74 -8.06 17.04
CA LYS A 252 -18.55 -7.72 17.84
C LYS A 252 -18.06 -8.86 18.74
N VAL A 253 -18.82 -9.96 18.83
CA VAL A 253 -18.52 -11.06 19.76
C VAL A 253 -18.06 -12.25 18.96
N PHE A 254 -16.83 -12.72 19.20
CA PHE A 254 -16.28 -13.94 18.60
C PHE A 254 -17.20 -15.14 18.88
N CYS A 255 -17.40 -16.03 17.89
CA CYS A 255 -18.34 -17.16 18.03
C CYS A 255 -17.72 -18.42 18.65
N GLY A 256 -16.46 -18.40 19.09
CA GLY A 256 -15.78 -19.59 19.63
C GLY A 256 -15.28 -20.58 18.56
N THR A 257 -15.39 -20.25 17.27
CA THR A 257 -14.92 -21.06 16.15
C THR A 257 -13.96 -20.27 15.28
N ALA A 258 -12.76 -20.78 15.01
CA ALA A 258 -11.82 -20.20 14.05
C ALA A 258 -11.87 -20.91 12.71
N LEU A 259 -11.62 -20.18 11.63
CA LEU A 259 -11.41 -20.74 10.29
C LEU A 259 -9.91 -20.74 9.98
N VAL A 260 -9.35 -21.92 9.75
CA VAL A 260 -7.92 -22.11 9.48
C VAL A 260 -7.76 -22.59 8.06
N GLU A 261 -7.14 -21.75 7.22
CA GLU A 261 -6.79 -22.11 5.84
C GLU A 261 -5.37 -22.64 5.79
N PHE A 262 -5.20 -23.87 5.33
CA PHE A 262 -3.89 -24.48 5.08
C PHE A 262 -3.44 -24.28 3.62
N SER A 263 -2.16 -24.50 3.36
CA SER A 263 -1.59 -24.34 2.03
C SER A 263 -2.11 -25.34 1.01
N THR A 264 -2.47 -26.56 1.42
CA THR A 264 -2.94 -27.63 0.54
C THR A 264 -4.07 -28.43 1.19
N GLU A 265 -4.87 -29.11 0.36
CA GLU A 265 -6.01 -29.90 0.81
C GLU A 265 -5.55 -31.19 1.54
N GLU A 266 -4.40 -31.74 1.18
CA GLU A 266 -3.85 -32.96 1.79
C GLU A 266 -3.49 -32.72 3.26
N VAL A 267 -3.05 -31.51 3.61
CA VAL A 267 -2.81 -31.12 5.01
C VAL A 267 -4.13 -31.13 5.78
N VAL A 268 -5.21 -30.62 5.18
CA VAL A 268 -6.54 -30.63 5.80
C VAL A 268 -7.01 -32.06 6.04
N GLN A 269 -6.92 -32.94 5.03
CA GLN A 269 -7.37 -34.33 5.17
C GLN A 269 -6.64 -35.05 6.31
N LYS A 270 -5.30 -34.91 6.38
CA LYS A 270 -4.51 -35.45 7.49
C LYS A 270 -4.88 -34.81 8.83
N PHE A 271 -5.11 -33.51 8.84
CA PHE A 271 -5.43 -32.76 10.06
C PHE A 271 -6.80 -33.15 10.64
N LEU A 272 -7.79 -33.44 9.80
CA LEU A 272 -9.12 -33.89 10.22
C LEU A 272 -9.11 -35.24 10.95
N GLU A 273 -8.09 -36.07 10.73
CA GLU A 273 -7.91 -37.37 11.39
C GLU A 273 -7.22 -37.25 12.76
N LEU A 274 -6.65 -36.09 13.08
CA LEU A 274 -5.92 -35.89 14.32
C LEU A 274 -6.86 -35.61 15.50
N THR A 275 -6.36 -35.92 16.70
CA THR A 275 -6.93 -35.40 17.94
C THR A 275 -6.02 -34.29 18.45
N VAL A 276 -6.56 -33.08 18.50
CA VAL A 276 -5.81 -31.89 18.91
C VAL A 276 -6.48 -31.27 20.12
N GLU A 277 -5.66 -30.89 21.09
CA GLU A 277 -6.08 -30.15 22.26
C GLU A 277 -5.47 -28.75 22.24
N TYR A 278 -6.27 -27.76 22.62
CA TYR A 278 -5.83 -26.38 22.77
C TYR A 278 -6.37 -25.83 24.08
N ALA A 279 -5.48 -25.25 24.89
CA ALA A 279 -5.81 -24.74 26.23
C ALA A 279 -6.53 -25.78 27.12
N GLY A 280 -6.15 -27.07 27.01
CA GLY A 280 -6.73 -28.17 27.79
C GLY A 280 -8.11 -28.64 27.31
N VAL A 281 -8.57 -28.16 26.16
CA VAL A 281 -9.86 -28.56 25.56
C VAL A 281 -9.61 -29.24 24.22
N ARG A 282 -10.25 -30.39 24.02
CA ARG A 282 -10.22 -31.11 22.76
C ARG A 282 -11.00 -30.34 21.69
N LEU A 283 -10.33 -30.09 20.57
CA LEU A 283 -10.91 -29.42 19.41
C LEU A 283 -11.72 -30.39 18.56
N VAL A 284 -12.79 -29.86 17.99
CA VAL A 284 -13.67 -30.45 16.99
C VAL A 284 -13.43 -29.72 15.67
N PHE A 285 -13.38 -30.50 14.60
CA PHE A 285 -13.16 -29.99 13.25
C PHE A 285 -14.38 -30.19 12.39
N LYS A 286 -14.72 -29.18 11.61
CA LYS A 286 -15.76 -29.26 10.58
C LYS A 286 -15.23 -28.65 9.29
N SER A 287 -15.75 -29.12 8.15
CA SER A 287 -15.44 -28.49 6.88
C SER A 287 -16.02 -27.07 6.83
N LYS A 288 -15.38 -26.17 6.09
CA LYS A 288 -15.87 -24.79 5.89
C LYS A 288 -17.31 -24.76 5.39
N LYS A 289 -17.65 -25.61 4.43
CA LYS A 289 -19.02 -25.75 3.90
C LYS A 289 -20.03 -26.10 4.98
N HIS A 290 -19.70 -27.02 5.89
CA HIS A 290 -20.59 -27.39 6.97
C HIS A 290 -20.79 -26.23 7.96
N PHE A 291 -19.72 -25.53 8.29
CA PHE A 291 -19.78 -24.33 9.14
C PHE A 291 -20.68 -23.25 8.54
N ASP A 292 -20.58 -22.97 7.23
CA ASP A 292 -21.43 -21.96 6.59
C ASP A 292 -22.91 -22.31 6.63
N ILE A 293 -23.26 -23.58 6.42
CA ILE A 293 -24.64 -24.06 6.52
C ILE A 293 -25.18 -23.88 7.94
N GLU A 294 -24.39 -24.19 8.97
CA GLU A 294 -24.80 -23.95 10.38
C GLU A 294 -25.02 -22.46 10.64
N ARG A 295 -24.14 -21.61 10.11
CA ARG A 295 -24.22 -20.15 10.25
C ARG A 295 -25.44 -19.54 9.57
N GLU A 296 -25.81 -20.05 8.41
CA GLU A 296 -27.00 -19.61 7.68
C GLU A 296 -28.28 -19.98 8.45
N LYS A 297 -28.37 -21.22 8.95
CA LYS A 297 -29.48 -21.65 9.81
C LYS A 297 -29.61 -20.83 11.09
N GLU A 298 -28.49 -20.54 11.76
CA GLU A 298 -28.48 -19.66 12.93
C GLU A 298 -29.02 -18.25 12.62
N ALA A 299 -28.76 -17.74 11.41
CA ALA A 299 -29.24 -16.44 10.96
C ALA A 299 -30.74 -16.44 10.62
N GLU A 300 -31.22 -17.48 9.95
CA GLU A 300 -32.64 -17.68 9.69
C GLU A 300 -33.43 -17.79 11.00
N GLU A 301 -32.95 -18.61 11.94
CA GLU A 301 -33.59 -18.76 13.25
C GLU A 301 -33.61 -17.46 14.06
N LEU A 302 -32.51 -16.70 14.03
CA LEU A 302 -32.45 -15.42 14.71
C LEU A 302 -33.43 -14.42 14.09
N PHE A 303 -33.49 -14.36 12.75
CA PHE A 303 -34.41 -13.52 12.00
C PHE A 303 -35.87 -13.85 12.36
N GLU A 304 -36.23 -15.13 12.36
CA GLU A 304 -37.56 -15.57 12.77
C GLU A 304 -37.89 -15.19 14.22
N LYS A 305 -36.94 -15.37 15.15
CA LYS A 305 -37.11 -14.98 16.55
C LYS A 305 -37.32 -13.48 16.70
N THR A 306 -36.58 -12.66 15.94
CA THR A 306 -36.76 -11.20 15.94
C THR A 306 -38.10 -10.77 15.36
N GLU A 307 -38.56 -11.39 14.27
CA GLU A 307 -39.86 -11.09 13.67
C GLU A 307 -41.02 -11.49 14.59
N ARG A 308 -40.94 -12.65 15.26
CA ARG A 308 -41.95 -13.07 16.24
C ARG A 308 -42.04 -12.09 17.42
N LYS A 309 -40.90 -11.59 17.91
CA LYS A 309 -40.87 -10.56 18.96
C LYS A 309 -41.51 -9.26 18.49
N ARG A 310 -41.15 -8.77 17.30
CA ARG A 310 -41.72 -7.54 16.72
C ARG A 310 -43.25 -7.62 16.62
N LYS A 311 -43.78 -8.74 16.10
CA LYS A 311 -45.24 -8.95 16.00
C LYS A 311 -45.92 -8.99 17.37
N THR A 312 -45.27 -9.56 18.38
CA THR A 312 -45.82 -9.62 19.74
C THR A 312 -45.83 -8.22 20.39
N GLU A 313 -44.77 -7.43 20.18
CA GLU A 313 -44.66 -6.05 20.66
C GLU A 313 -45.67 -5.11 19.97
N GLU A 314 -45.84 -5.25 18.64
CA GLU A 314 -46.86 -4.51 17.88
C GLU A 314 -48.28 -4.81 18.40
N PHE A 315 -48.61 -6.08 18.62
CA PHE A 315 -49.91 -6.49 19.17
C PHE A 315 -50.14 -5.98 20.60
N SER A 316 -49.09 -5.97 21.44
CA SER A 316 -49.15 -5.42 22.79
C SER A 316 -49.37 -3.90 22.77
N ASN A 317 -48.65 -3.18 21.92
CA ASN A 317 -48.76 -1.72 21.78
C ASN A 317 -50.14 -1.31 21.23
N GLU A 318 -50.71 -2.06 20.29
CA GLU A 318 -52.07 -1.83 19.79
C GLU A 318 -53.13 -2.01 20.89
N LYS A 319 -53.02 -3.07 21.69
CA LYS A 319 -53.92 -3.28 22.85
C LYS A 319 -53.80 -2.16 23.87
N GLN A 320 -52.59 -1.69 24.15
CA GLN A 320 -52.35 -0.62 25.12
C GLN A 320 -52.90 0.72 24.61
N LYS A 321 -52.77 0.99 23.30
CA LYS A 321 -53.36 2.16 22.64
C LYS A 321 -54.90 2.10 22.70
N GLN A 322 -55.51 0.98 22.35
CA GLN A 322 -56.97 0.79 22.46
C GLN A 322 -57.47 0.94 23.89
N TYR A 323 -56.72 0.46 24.89
CA TYR A 323 -57.07 0.65 26.30
C TYR A 323 -57.03 2.13 26.69
N SER A 324 -55.96 2.85 26.33
CA SER A 324 -55.82 4.28 26.61
C SER A 324 -56.92 5.14 25.96
N GLU A 325 -57.31 4.82 24.72
CA GLU A 325 -58.39 5.52 24.00
C GLU A 325 -59.77 5.28 24.64
N ARG A 326 -60.00 4.10 25.23
CA ARG A 326 -61.25 3.82 25.96
C ARG A 326 -61.32 4.57 27.29
N VAL A 327 -60.20 4.71 28.01
CA VAL A 327 -60.15 5.45 29.28
C VAL A 327 -60.40 6.94 29.06
N PHE A 328 -59.86 7.55 27.99
CA PHE A 328 -60.05 8.97 27.68
C PHE A 328 -61.45 9.34 27.18
N ARG A 329 -62.25 8.38 26.68
CA ARG A 329 -63.63 8.63 26.23
C ARG A 329 -64.68 8.43 27.32
N GLY A 330 -64.26 8.01 28.52
CA GLY A 330 -65.15 7.65 29.64
C GLY A 330 -65.13 8.63 30.83
N SER A 331 -64.48 9.79 30.69
CA SER A 331 -64.35 10.82 31.74
C SER A 331 -64.96 12.14 31.33
#